data_AF-A0A7C9IST4-F1
#
_entry.id   AF-A0A7C9IST4-F1
#
_cell.length_a   1.000
_cell.length_b   1.000
_cell.length_c   1.000
_cell.angle_alpha   90.00
_cell.angle_beta   90.00
_cell.angle_gamma   90.00
#
_symmetry.space_group_name_H-M   'P 1'
#
loop_
_entity.id
_entity.type
_entity.pdbx_description
1 polymer ?
#
loop_
_entity_poly.entity_id
_entity_poly.type
_entity_poly.pdbx_seq_one_letter_code
_entity_poly.pdbx_strand_id
1 'polypeptide(L)'
;MALRKHTKVFTVFSFLRLRSADIFWYQWIYPTALFVAVFFGFHWVGRVWLNYDSAKLIADINSLMGILVGFYIAALAAVSSFTNENLDQVMKGRAPTLTTVRQGHEVKETLTRRRFLSVLFGYCAMLSILVYIFGVLSVHVSLEVGSAGWIEDLVFILAAVGWAAYTWMVSSLLIVTLLGLHYLVERMHRA
;
A
#
# COMPACT_ATOMS: atom_id res chain seq x y z
N MET A 1 -12.16 -25.00 12.86
CA MET A 1 -12.59 -23.78 13.60
C MET A 1 -11.44 -22.92 14.14
N ALA A 2 -10.17 -23.38 14.14
CA ALA A 2 -9.02 -22.65 14.72
C ALA A 2 -8.40 -21.54 13.83
N LEU A 3 -8.49 -21.64 12.50
CA LEU A 3 -7.93 -20.63 11.57
C LEU A 3 -8.56 -19.23 11.68
N ARG A 4 -9.73 -19.10 12.33
CA ARG A 4 -10.49 -17.85 12.41
C ARG A 4 -9.93 -16.84 13.43
N LYS A 5 -9.11 -17.30 14.40
CA LYS A 5 -8.47 -16.41 15.40
C LYS A 5 -7.26 -15.67 14.83
N HIS A 6 -6.51 -16.28 13.90
CA HIS A 6 -5.31 -15.68 13.29
C HIS A 6 -5.62 -14.66 12.19
N THR A 7 -6.86 -14.61 11.69
CA THR A 7 -7.27 -13.69 10.63
C THR A 7 -7.21 -12.22 11.06
N LYS A 8 -7.13 -11.95 12.38
CA LYS A 8 -7.02 -10.59 12.92
C LYS A 8 -5.74 -9.87 12.48
N VAL A 9 -4.63 -10.58 12.28
CA VAL A 9 -3.37 -9.97 11.81
C VAL A 9 -3.52 -9.46 10.37
N PHE A 10 -4.31 -10.16 9.55
CA PHE A 10 -4.57 -9.77 8.16
C PHE A 10 -5.68 -8.73 8.01
N THR A 11 -6.25 -8.22 9.11
CA THR A 11 -7.30 -7.18 9.05
C THR A 11 -6.80 -5.93 8.34
N VAL A 12 -5.49 -5.67 8.38
CA VAL A 12 -4.88 -4.50 7.74
C VAL A 12 -4.91 -4.59 6.20
N PHE A 13 -4.94 -5.80 5.65
CA PHE A 13 -5.15 -6.03 4.20
C PHE A 13 -6.62 -5.96 3.78
N SER A 14 -7.55 -5.67 4.71
CA SER A 14 -8.96 -5.52 4.37
C SER A 14 -9.21 -4.38 3.40
N PHE A 15 -8.27 -3.42 3.27
CA PHE A 15 -8.36 -2.37 2.25
C PHE A 15 -8.48 -2.96 0.84
N LEU A 16 -7.63 -3.94 0.48
CA LEU A 16 -7.69 -4.62 -0.83
C LEU A 16 -8.99 -5.41 -1.05
N ARG A 17 -9.77 -5.64 0.01
CA ARG A 17 -11.08 -6.31 -0.05
C ARG A 17 -12.25 -5.34 -0.14
N LEU A 18 -12.00 -4.02 -0.06
CA LEU A 18 -13.01 -3.01 -0.29
C LEU A 18 -13.52 -3.13 -1.73
N ARG A 19 -14.83 -3.26 -1.90
CA ARG A 19 -15.46 -3.18 -3.23
C ARG A 19 -16.28 -1.91 -3.33
N SER A 20 -15.89 -1.05 -4.27
CA SER A 20 -16.71 0.02 -4.83
C SER A 20 -16.25 0.32 -6.26
N ALA A 21 -17.15 0.84 -7.10
CA ALA A 21 -16.83 1.16 -8.49
C ALA A 21 -15.68 2.16 -8.62
N ASP A 22 -15.58 3.11 -7.68
CA ASP A 22 -14.58 4.19 -7.72
C ASP A 22 -13.27 3.78 -7.04
N ILE A 23 -13.33 2.95 -6.00
CA ILE A 23 -12.13 2.49 -5.26
C ILE A 23 -11.27 1.52 -6.08
N PHE A 24 -11.86 0.76 -7.01
CA PHE A 24 -11.10 -0.09 -7.92
C PHE A 24 -10.07 0.71 -8.73
N TRP A 25 -10.40 1.95 -9.12
CA TRP A 25 -9.48 2.83 -9.82
C TRP A 25 -8.27 3.19 -8.97
N TYR A 26 -8.49 3.53 -7.70
CA TYR A 26 -7.41 3.90 -6.77
C TYR A 26 -6.59 2.71 -6.27
N GLN A 27 -7.14 1.50 -6.28
CA GLN A 27 -6.44 0.30 -5.86
C GLN A 27 -5.59 -0.33 -6.97
N TRP A 28 -6.06 -0.28 -8.21
CA TRP A 28 -5.45 -1.01 -9.30
C TRP A 28 -5.06 -0.11 -10.46
N ILE A 29 -5.99 0.68 -11.01
CA ILE A 29 -5.73 1.41 -12.26
C ILE A 29 -4.69 2.52 -12.06
N TYR A 30 -4.88 3.43 -11.09
CA TYR A 30 -3.93 4.53 -10.87
C TYR A 30 -2.55 4.04 -10.39
N PRO A 31 -2.45 3.09 -9.44
CA PRO A 31 -1.15 2.51 -9.07
C PRO A 31 -0.43 1.82 -10.23
N THR A 32 -1.14 1.07 -11.06
CA THR A 32 -0.54 0.38 -12.21
C THR A 32 -0.12 1.35 -13.31
N ALA A 33 -0.92 2.40 -13.57
CA ALA A 33 -0.53 3.45 -14.51
C ALA A 33 0.74 4.19 -14.06
N LEU A 34 0.82 4.56 -12.77
CA LEU A 34 2.02 5.18 -12.21
C LEU A 34 3.22 4.22 -12.24
N PHE A 35 3.00 2.95 -11.89
CA PHE A 35 4.04 1.92 -11.97
C PHE A 35 4.59 1.78 -13.39
N VAL A 36 3.72 1.67 -14.41
CA VAL A 36 4.13 1.58 -15.81
C VAL A 36 4.94 2.82 -16.20
N ALA A 37 4.46 4.02 -15.87
CA ALA A 37 5.18 5.26 -16.18
C ALA A 37 6.59 5.30 -15.54
N VAL A 38 6.70 4.95 -14.25
CA VAL A 38 7.99 4.95 -13.53
C VAL A 38 8.90 3.83 -14.02
N PHE A 39 8.38 2.61 -14.18
CA PHE A 39 9.17 1.43 -14.58
C PHE A 39 9.68 1.54 -16.01
N PHE A 40 8.84 1.94 -16.97
CA PHE A 40 9.27 2.15 -18.36
C PHE A 40 10.15 3.40 -18.50
N GLY A 41 9.82 4.49 -17.81
CA GLY A 41 10.66 5.68 -17.77
C GLY A 41 12.07 5.37 -17.26
N PHE A 42 12.17 4.52 -16.24
CA PHE A 42 13.44 4.04 -15.72
C PHE A 42 14.22 3.20 -16.75
N HIS A 43 13.56 2.23 -17.40
CA HIS A 43 14.22 1.35 -18.36
C HIS A 43 14.64 2.05 -19.66
N TRP A 44 13.88 3.04 -20.14
CA TRP A 44 14.14 3.73 -21.42
C TRP A 44 15.03 4.97 -21.28
N VAL A 45 14.76 5.81 -20.28
CA VAL A 45 15.46 7.11 -20.12
C VAL A 45 16.60 6.98 -19.11
N GLY A 46 16.36 6.27 -18.01
CA GLY A 46 17.31 6.15 -16.90
C GLY A 46 18.64 5.51 -17.30
N ARG A 47 18.61 4.43 -18.09
CA ARG A 47 19.84 3.72 -18.50
C ARG A 47 20.75 4.49 -19.46
N VAL A 48 20.22 5.46 -20.20
CA VAL A 48 20.98 6.17 -21.24
C VAL A 48 21.49 7.53 -20.75
N TRP A 49 20.74 8.20 -19.87
CA TRP A 49 21.00 9.61 -19.52
C TRP A 49 21.32 9.87 -18.04
N LEU A 50 21.10 8.91 -17.13
CA LEU A 50 21.23 9.12 -15.68
C LEU A 50 22.18 8.08 -15.06
N ASN A 51 23.24 8.56 -14.38
CA ASN A 51 24.03 7.72 -13.49
C ASN A 51 23.19 7.34 -12.28
N TYR A 52 22.68 6.12 -12.27
CA TYR A 52 21.71 5.64 -11.30
C TYR A 52 22.35 4.74 -10.25
N ASP A 53 22.27 5.18 -8.98
CA ASP A 53 22.64 4.37 -7.82
C ASP A 53 21.38 3.76 -7.20
N SER A 54 21.14 2.48 -7.49
CA SER A 54 19.99 1.73 -6.97
C SER A 54 20.02 1.58 -5.46
N ALA A 55 21.20 1.40 -4.86
CA ALA A 55 21.35 1.21 -3.43
C ALA A 55 21.01 2.49 -2.68
N LYS A 56 21.47 3.64 -3.19
CA LYS A 56 21.13 4.94 -2.63
C LYS A 56 19.63 5.24 -2.73
N LEU A 57 19.00 4.97 -3.87
CA LEU A 57 17.55 5.16 -4.02
C LEU A 57 16.75 4.31 -3.02
N ILE A 58 17.14 3.04 -2.84
CA ILE A 58 16.48 2.16 -1.86
C ILE A 58 16.66 2.71 -0.43
N ALA A 59 17.85 3.22 -0.10
CA ALA A 59 18.11 3.83 1.20
C ALA A 59 17.23 5.09 1.45
N ASP A 60 17.11 5.96 0.45
CA ASP A 60 16.26 7.16 0.53
C ASP A 60 14.78 6.81 0.67
N ILE A 61 14.30 5.82 -0.08
CA ILE A 61 12.92 5.32 0.06
C ILE A 61 12.69 4.71 1.45
N ASN A 62 13.64 3.94 1.98
CA ASN A 62 13.51 3.38 3.33
C ASN A 62 13.44 4.46 4.40
N SER A 63 14.24 5.52 4.27
CA SER A 63 14.16 6.70 5.16
C SER A 63 12.77 7.34 5.12
N LEU A 64 12.22 7.53 3.92
CA LEU A 64 10.87 8.04 3.73
C LEU A 64 9.81 7.09 4.34
N MET A 65 9.93 5.78 4.14
CA MET A 65 9.01 4.79 4.71
C MET A 65 8.97 4.87 6.24
N GLY A 66 10.13 5.06 6.89
CA GLY A 66 10.18 5.24 8.34
C GLY A 66 9.35 6.43 8.84
N ILE A 67 9.42 7.57 8.14
CA ILE A 67 8.62 8.76 8.44
C ILE A 67 7.13 8.49 8.19
N LEU A 68 6.81 7.87 7.05
CA LEU A 68 5.44 7.59 6.63
C LEU A 68 4.72 6.61 7.57
N VAL A 69 5.41 5.59 8.11
CA VAL A 69 4.84 4.70 9.14
C VAL A 69 4.35 5.52 10.34
N GLY A 70 5.19 6.42 10.85
CA GLY A 70 4.82 7.31 11.96
C GLY A 70 3.63 8.20 11.62
N PHE A 71 3.65 8.82 10.44
CA PHE A 71 2.55 9.65 9.93
C PHE A 71 1.22 8.88 9.87
N TYR A 72 1.20 7.69 9.28
CA TYR A 72 -0.04 6.91 9.15
C TYR A 72 -0.60 6.43 10.48
N ILE A 73 0.26 6.05 11.42
CA ILE A 73 -0.17 5.67 12.78
C ILE A 73 -0.74 6.89 13.51
N ALA A 74 -0.11 8.06 13.39
CA ALA A 74 -0.61 9.30 13.97
C ALA A 74 -1.96 9.72 13.35
N ALA A 75 -2.10 9.63 12.02
CA ALA A 75 -3.36 9.90 11.33
C ALA A 75 -4.46 8.93 11.76
N LEU A 76 -4.14 7.65 11.95
CA LEU A 76 -5.09 6.65 12.44
C LEU A 76 -5.54 6.95 13.87
N ALA A 77 -4.61 7.34 14.75
CA ALA A 77 -4.93 7.77 16.11
C ALA A 77 -5.85 9.01 16.09
N ALA A 78 -5.52 10.02 15.28
CA ALA A 78 -6.33 11.23 15.14
C ALA A 78 -7.76 10.94 14.66
N VAL A 79 -7.90 10.15 13.59
CA VAL A 79 -9.22 9.73 13.07
C VAL A 79 -10.01 8.90 14.08
N SER A 80 -9.33 8.12 14.93
CA SER A 80 -9.98 7.34 15.98
C SER A 80 -10.46 8.21 17.15
N SER A 81 -9.69 9.24 17.52
CA SER A 81 -9.96 10.09 18.68
C SER A 81 -10.90 11.25 18.38
N PHE A 82 -10.96 11.74 17.13
CA PHE A 82 -11.87 12.83 16.78
C PHE A 82 -13.32 12.35 16.82
N THR A 83 -14.11 12.89 17.74
CA THR A 83 -15.57 12.81 17.77
C THR A 83 -16.13 13.82 16.77
N ASN A 84 -16.27 13.40 15.52
CA ASN A 84 -16.93 14.20 14.48
C ASN A 84 -18.07 13.38 13.88
N GLU A 85 -19.31 13.84 14.09
CA GLU A 85 -20.52 13.17 13.60
C GLU A 85 -20.49 13.00 12.06
N ASN A 86 -19.80 13.88 11.33
CA ASN A 86 -19.62 13.76 9.88
C ASN A 86 -18.70 12.60 9.46
N LEU A 87 -17.84 12.11 10.36
CA LEU A 87 -17.00 10.92 10.12
C LEU A 87 -17.76 9.62 10.41
N ASP A 88 -18.77 9.68 11.26
CA ASP A 88 -19.63 8.54 11.63
C ASP A 88 -20.81 8.36 10.67
N GLN A 89 -21.05 9.33 9.80
CA GLN A 89 -22.00 9.19 8.70
C GLN A 89 -21.52 8.12 7.69
N VAL A 90 -22.49 7.35 7.21
CA VAL A 90 -22.31 6.48 6.03
C VAL A 90 -21.86 7.34 4.86
N MET A 91 -20.88 6.87 4.08
CA MET A 91 -20.42 7.60 2.90
C MET A 91 -21.60 7.85 1.93
N LYS A 92 -22.03 9.11 1.80
CA LYS A 92 -23.04 9.52 0.81
C LYS A 92 -22.56 9.18 -0.61
N GLY A 93 -23.39 8.52 -1.42
CA GLY A 93 -23.07 8.08 -2.79
C GLY A 93 -22.87 6.56 -2.91
N ARG A 94 -21.92 6.12 -3.76
CA ARG A 94 -21.54 4.71 -3.94
C ARG A 94 -20.62 4.25 -2.80
N ALA A 95 -21.18 4.10 -1.59
CA ALA A 95 -20.43 3.73 -0.40
C ALA A 95 -19.63 2.42 -0.64
N PRO A 96 -18.32 2.38 -0.33
CA PRO A 96 -17.59 1.13 -0.35
C PRO A 96 -18.18 0.14 0.63
N THR A 97 -18.42 -1.06 0.14
CA THR A 97 -18.82 -2.20 0.96
C THR A 97 -17.59 -2.98 1.37
N LEU A 98 -17.44 -3.21 2.68
CA LEU A 98 -16.53 -4.22 3.20
C LEU A 98 -17.36 -5.46 3.48
N THR A 99 -17.07 -6.56 2.78
CA THR A 99 -17.60 -7.87 3.16
C THR A 99 -16.80 -8.36 4.36
N THR A 100 -17.33 -8.15 5.57
CA THR A 100 -16.74 -8.70 6.80
C THR A 100 -17.57 -9.90 7.24
N VAL A 101 -16.90 -11.02 7.54
CA VAL A 101 -17.57 -12.20 8.09
C VAL A 101 -17.73 -12.02 9.61
N ARG A 102 -18.84 -11.41 10.04
CA ARG A 102 -19.21 -11.35 11.47
C ARG A 102 -19.99 -12.60 11.85
N GLN A 103 -19.54 -13.29 12.91
CA GLN A 103 -20.20 -14.45 13.52
C GLN A 103 -20.52 -15.67 12.63
N GLY A 104 -20.14 -15.68 11.35
CA GLY A 104 -20.37 -16.83 10.45
C GLY A 104 -21.08 -16.46 9.16
N HIS A 105 -21.61 -15.25 9.07
CA HIS A 105 -22.30 -14.72 7.91
C HIS A 105 -21.48 -13.62 7.23
N GLU A 106 -21.47 -13.61 5.90
CA GLU A 106 -20.93 -12.51 5.11
C GLU A 106 -21.84 -11.29 5.26
N VAL A 107 -21.40 -10.29 6.04
CA VAL A 107 -22.12 -9.04 6.17
C VAL A 107 -21.43 -8.00 5.27
N LYS A 108 -22.13 -7.56 4.23
CA LYS A 108 -21.75 -6.39 3.44
C LYS A 108 -22.09 -5.14 4.24
N GLU A 109 -21.15 -4.66 5.04
CA GLU A 109 -21.35 -3.41 5.80
C GLU A 109 -20.99 -2.22 4.90
N THR A 110 -21.94 -1.30 4.72
CA THR A 110 -21.68 0.03 4.16
C THR A 110 -20.81 0.79 5.15
N LEU A 111 -19.62 1.20 4.73
CA LEU A 111 -18.66 1.78 5.66
C LEU A 111 -18.97 3.25 5.97
N THR A 112 -18.78 3.60 7.24
CA THR A 112 -18.64 4.99 7.68
C THR A 112 -17.31 5.53 7.19
N ARG A 113 -17.21 6.85 7.02
CA ARG A 113 -15.97 7.51 6.60
C ARG A 113 -14.82 7.23 7.55
N ARG A 114 -15.08 7.22 8.87
CA ARG A 114 -14.11 6.87 9.90
C ARG A 114 -13.51 5.49 9.65
N ARG A 115 -14.34 4.47 9.48
CA ARG A 115 -13.87 3.09 9.30
C ARG A 115 -13.14 2.92 7.97
N PHE A 116 -13.59 3.57 6.90
CA PHE A 116 -12.87 3.58 5.62
C PHE A 116 -11.47 4.17 5.80
N LEU A 117 -11.36 5.33 6.45
CA LEU A 117 -10.10 6.05 6.61
C LEU A 117 -9.14 5.32 7.58
N SER A 118 -9.64 4.70 8.64
CA SER A 118 -8.85 3.82 9.51
C SER A 118 -8.30 2.60 8.76
N VAL A 119 -9.09 1.99 7.87
CA VAL A 119 -8.63 0.86 7.05
C VAL A 119 -7.61 1.32 6.00
N LEU A 120 -7.80 2.50 5.41
CA LEU A 120 -6.88 3.10 4.44
C LEU A 120 -5.52 3.40 5.07
N PHE A 121 -5.48 4.13 6.19
CA PHE A 121 -4.21 4.42 6.86
C PHE A 121 -3.55 3.20 7.49
N GLY A 122 -4.35 2.24 7.98
CA GLY A 122 -3.82 0.94 8.39
C GLY A 122 -3.10 0.24 7.24
N TYR A 123 -3.72 0.17 6.06
CA TYR A 123 -3.11 -0.41 4.87
C TYR A 123 -1.81 0.30 4.47
N CYS A 124 -1.80 1.64 4.43
CA CYS A 124 -0.58 2.39 4.12
C CYS A 124 0.54 2.15 5.13
N ALA A 125 0.23 2.09 6.43
CA ALA A 125 1.21 1.78 7.47
C ALA A 125 1.83 0.40 7.28
N MET A 126 1.00 -0.63 7.06
CA MET A 126 1.49 -1.99 6.82
C MET A 126 2.29 -2.08 5.52
N LEU A 127 1.82 -1.45 4.45
CA LEU A 127 2.53 -1.45 3.17
C LEU A 127 3.89 -0.76 3.30
N SER A 128 3.97 0.35 4.05
CA SER A 128 5.25 1.02 4.33
C SER A 128 6.23 0.12 5.07
N ILE A 129 5.76 -0.62 6.07
CA ILE A 129 6.58 -1.59 6.82
C ILE A 129 7.10 -2.68 5.88
N LEU A 130 6.24 -3.22 4.99
CA LEU A 130 6.65 -4.24 4.03
C LEU A 130 7.68 -3.71 3.02
N VAL A 131 7.47 -2.52 2.48
CA VAL A 131 8.42 -1.87 1.57
C VAL A 131 9.74 -1.61 2.27
N TYR A 132 9.72 -1.16 3.52
CA TYR A 132 10.91 -0.95 4.35
C TYR A 132 11.70 -2.24 4.56
N ILE A 133 11.04 -3.32 4.99
CA ILE A 133 11.68 -4.63 5.20
C ILE A 133 12.26 -5.15 3.89
N PHE A 134 11.50 -5.07 2.79
CA PHE A 134 11.97 -5.49 1.48
C PHE A 134 13.19 -4.69 1.02
N GLY A 135 13.17 -3.36 1.19
CA GLY A 135 14.29 -2.49 0.84
C GLY A 135 15.54 -2.85 1.65
N VAL A 136 15.42 -3.03 2.97
CA VAL A 136 16.55 -3.44 3.82
C VAL A 136 17.11 -4.79 3.38
N LEU A 137 16.26 -5.79 3.17
CA LEU A 137 16.69 -7.12 2.74
C LEU A 137 17.37 -7.07 1.36
N SER A 138 16.86 -6.28 0.43
CA SER A 138 17.42 -6.18 -0.92
C SER A 138 18.85 -5.63 -0.97
N VAL A 139 19.23 -4.80 0.00
CA VAL A 139 20.58 -4.22 0.08
C VAL A 139 21.54 -5.12 0.86
N HIS A 140 21.05 -5.88 1.84
CA HIS A 140 21.90 -6.66 2.75
C HIS A 140 22.01 -8.15 2.38
N VAL A 141 21.13 -8.66 1.52
CA VAL A 141 21.14 -10.05 1.09
C VAL A 141 21.86 -10.15 -0.25
N SER A 142 23.11 -10.63 -0.21
CA SER A 142 23.81 -11.11 -1.40
C SER A 142 23.58 -12.62 -1.54
N LEU A 143 22.94 -13.04 -2.63
CA LEU A 143 22.84 -14.45 -2.98
C LEU A 143 24.12 -14.87 -3.73
N GLU A 144 24.95 -15.68 -3.10
CA GLU A 144 26.04 -16.38 -3.80
C GLU A 144 25.44 -17.57 -4.55
N VAL A 145 25.34 -17.44 -5.86
CA VAL A 145 24.73 -18.47 -6.72
C VAL A 145 25.84 -19.37 -7.25
N GLY A 146 25.71 -20.69 -7.03
CA GLY A 146 26.61 -21.68 -7.62
C GLY A 146 26.49 -21.68 -9.16
N SER A 147 27.59 -21.99 -9.85
CA SER A 147 27.77 -21.84 -11.31
C SER A 147 26.99 -22.84 -12.20
N ALA A 148 25.72 -23.07 -11.89
CA ALA A 148 24.81 -23.81 -12.77
C ALA A 148 23.93 -22.80 -13.52
N GLY A 149 24.02 -22.78 -14.84
CA GLY A 149 23.40 -21.74 -15.69
C GLY A 149 21.88 -21.57 -15.52
N TRP A 150 21.14 -22.63 -15.17
CA TRP A 150 19.69 -22.50 -14.91
C TRP A 150 19.36 -21.73 -13.62
N ILE A 151 20.29 -21.68 -12.66
CA ILE A 151 20.10 -20.93 -11.41
C ILE A 151 20.33 -19.43 -11.66
N GLU A 152 21.27 -19.07 -12.54
CA GLU A 152 21.52 -17.67 -12.92
C GLU A 152 20.30 -17.03 -13.59
N ASP A 153 19.68 -17.72 -14.56
CA ASP A 153 18.45 -17.26 -15.22
C ASP A 153 17.29 -17.09 -14.23
N LEU A 154 17.13 -18.06 -13.31
CA LEU A 154 16.09 -18.01 -12.29
C LEU A 154 16.29 -16.82 -11.34
N VAL A 155 17.53 -16.58 -10.90
CA VAL A 155 17.87 -15.46 -10.01
C VAL A 155 17.66 -14.12 -10.72
N PHE A 156 18.00 -14.01 -12.00
CA PHE A 156 17.71 -12.80 -12.78
C PHE A 156 16.21 -12.52 -12.89
N ILE A 157 15.40 -13.54 -13.19
CA ILE A 157 13.93 -13.40 -13.26
C ILE A 157 13.37 -13.00 -11.90
N LEU A 158 13.81 -13.66 -10.81
CA LEU A 158 13.35 -13.34 -9.46
C LEU A 158 13.74 -11.90 -9.05
N ALA A 159 14.94 -11.45 -9.39
CA ALA A 159 15.38 -10.08 -9.14
C ALA A 159 14.53 -9.05 -9.92
N ALA A 160 14.24 -9.32 -11.20
CA ALA A 160 13.40 -8.46 -12.03
C ALA A 160 11.96 -8.39 -11.51
N VAL A 161 11.38 -9.53 -11.11
CA VAL A 161 10.04 -9.59 -10.50
C VAL A 161 10.03 -8.87 -9.15
N GLY A 162 11.06 -9.04 -8.33
CA GLY A 162 11.21 -8.35 -7.04
C GLY A 162 11.28 -6.84 -7.22
N TRP A 163 12.06 -6.36 -8.18
CA TRP A 163 12.16 -4.93 -8.50
C TRP A 163 10.82 -4.37 -9.00
N ALA A 164 10.15 -5.06 -9.92
CA ALA A 164 8.84 -4.67 -10.41
C ALA A 164 7.79 -4.61 -9.28
N ALA A 165 7.77 -5.62 -8.41
CA ALA A 165 6.88 -5.65 -7.25
C ALA A 165 7.15 -4.48 -6.30
N TYR A 166 8.43 -4.17 -6.03
CA TYR A 166 8.83 -3.05 -5.20
C TYR A 166 8.35 -1.70 -5.77
N THR A 167 8.62 -1.43 -7.04
CA THR A 167 8.17 -0.19 -7.71
C THR A 167 6.63 -0.08 -7.71
N TRP A 168 5.93 -1.20 -7.91
CA TRP A 168 4.47 -1.22 -7.85
C TRP A 168 3.93 -0.92 -6.44
N MET A 169 4.53 -1.51 -5.40
CA MET A 169 4.13 -1.25 -4.01
C MET A 169 4.34 0.22 -3.64
N VAL A 170 5.47 0.82 -4.00
CA VAL A 170 5.73 2.25 -3.79
C VAL A 170 4.71 3.11 -4.55
N SER A 171 4.40 2.77 -5.80
CA SER A 171 3.41 3.49 -6.61
C SER A 171 2.01 3.43 -6.01
N SER A 172 1.60 2.24 -5.55
CA SER A 172 0.33 2.03 -4.83
C SER A 172 0.28 2.87 -3.55
N LEU A 173 1.36 2.85 -2.78
CA LEU A 173 1.47 3.61 -1.54
C LEU A 173 1.29 5.11 -1.77
N LEU A 174 1.93 5.68 -2.80
CA LEU A 174 1.78 7.09 -3.15
C LEU A 174 0.33 7.46 -3.50
N ILE A 175 -0.31 6.69 -4.39
CA ILE A 175 -1.69 6.96 -4.81
C ILE A 175 -2.67 6.86 -3.63
N VAL A 176 -2.57 5.80 -2.82
CA VAL A 176 -3.46 5.60 -1.69
C VAL A 176 -3.22 6.65 -0.60
N THR A 177 -1.98 7.15 -0.46
CA THR A 177 -1.67 8.27 0.43
C THR A 177 -2.32 9.57 -0.02
N LEU A 178 -2.23 9.89 -1.31
CA LEU A 178 -2.90 11.06 -1.88
C LEU A 178 -4.41 10.99 -1.68
N LEU A 179 -5.00 9.81 -1.85
CA LEU A 179 -6.41 9.57 -1.54
C LEU A 179 -6.70 9.83 -0.05
N GLY A 180 -5.90 9.29 0.85
CA GLY A 180 -6.03 9.53 2.29
C GLY A 180 -5.93 11.01 2.66
N LEU A 181 -4.98 11.75 2.08
CA LEU A 181 -4.82 13.18 2.26
C LEU A 181 -6.03 13.97 1.75
N HIS A 182 -6.54 13.64 0.56
CA HIS A 182 -7.74 14.26 0.01
C HIS A 182 -8.94 14.12 0.95
N TYR A 183 -9.14 12.93 1.54
CA TYR A 183 -10.20 12.73 2.53
C TYR A 183 -9.96 13.53 3.82
N LEU A 184 -8.72 13.65 4.30
CA LEU A 184 -8.42 14.47 5.48
C LEU A 184 -8.66 15.96 5.21
N VAL A 185 -8.14 16.50 4.10
CA VAL A 185 -8.21 17.93 3.79
C VAL A 185 -9.64 18.36 3.46
N GLU A 186 -10.32 17.63 2.57
CA GLU A 186 -11.59 18.10 2.03
C GLU A 186 -12.79 17.73 2.91
N ARG A 187 -12.77 16.56 3.56
CA ARG A 187 -13.94 16.02 4.27
C ARG A 187 -13.91 16.23 5.78
N MET A 188 -12.75 16.48 6.40
CA MET A 188 -12.74 16.90 7.81
C MET A 188 -13.06 18.39 7.98
N HIS A 189 -12.79 19.21 6.96
CA HIS A 189 -12.98 20.66 7.05
C HIS A 189 -14.33 21.15 6.50
N ARG A 190 -14.91 20.48 5.50
CA ARG A 190 -16.30 20.73 5.09
C ARG A 190 -17.25 19.94 6.01
N ALA A 191 -17.61 20.57 7.12
CA ALA A 191 -18.68 20.12 8.02
C ALA A 191 -20.05 20.13 7.31
#